data_AF-A0A6N2DMQ2-F1
#
_entry.id   AF-A0A6N2DMQ2-F1
#
_cell.length_a   1.000
_cell.length_b   1.000
_cell.length_c   1.000
_cell.angle_alpha   90.00
_cell.angle_beta   90.00
_cell.angle_gamma   90.00
#
_symmetry.space_group_name_H-M   'P 1'
#
loop_
_entity.id
_entity.type
_entity.pdbx_description
1 polymer ?
#
loop_
_entity_poly.entity_id
_entity_poly.type
_entity_poly.pdbx_seq_one_letter_code
_entity_poly.pdbx_strand_id
1 'polypeptide(L)'
;MTIDERQRYQLHQTLEAHLGPEAAATLMAHLPPVGWADVATKHDLKALEERLELRLGIEIAGVRTEIHKVARTMTLTTVGATAAIVTVAATLTNLFG
;
A
#
# COMPACT_ATOMS: atom_id res chain seq x y z
N MET A 1 7.21 -16.33 22.28
CA MET A 1 6.58 -16.41 23.62
C MET A 1 5.93 -15.06 23.88
N THR A 2 4.63 -14.97 23.68
CA THR A 2 3.81 -13.81 24.08
C THR A 2 3.70 -13.82 25.60
N ILE A 3 3.97 -12.70 26.27
CA ILE A 3 3.73 -12.59 27.71
C ILE A 3 2.22 -12.60 27.91
N ASP A 4 1.71 -13.60 28.62
CA ASP A 4 0.28 -13.72 28.94
C ASP A 4 -0.10 -12.73 30.05
N GLU A 5 -1.37 -12.30 30.07
CA GLU A 5 -1.90 -11.34 31.06
C GLU A 5 -1.68 -11.84 32.50
N ARG A 6 -1.77 -13.17 32.69
CA ARG A 6 -1.47 -13.83 33.97
C ARG A 6 -0.02 -13.64 34.42
N GLN A 7 0.93 -13.69 33.49
CA GLN A 7 2.36 -13.52 33.80
C GLN A 7 2.68 -12.06 34.12
N ARG A 8 2.03 -11.12 33.42
CA ARG A 8 2.13 -9.68 33.69
C ARG A 8 1.62 -9.34 35.09
N TYR A 9 0.49 -9.93 35.49
CA TYR A 9 -0.07 -9.77 36.83
C TYR A 9 0.84 -10.33 37.93
N GLN A 10 1.40 -11.53 37.74
CA GLN A 10 2.36 -12.12 38.67
C GLN A 10 3.64 -11.29 38.81
N LEU A 11 4.14 -10.73 37.70
CA LEU A 11 5.28 -9.82 37.71
C LEU A 11 4.98 -8.57 38.54
N HIS A 12 3.80 -7.95 38.34
CA HIS A 12 3.39 -6.78 39.11
C HIS A 12 3.37 -7.05 40.62
N GLN A 13 2.71 -8.13 41.06
CA GLN A 13 2.67 -8.51 42.49
C GLN A 13 4.07 -8.73 43.08
N THR A 14 4.96 -9.37 42.31
CA THR A 14 6.34 -9.61 42.75
C THR A 14 7.12 -8.30 42.88
N LEU A 15 6.94 -7.38 41.93
CA LEU A 15 7.58 -6.05 41.97
C LEU A 15 7.05 -5.21 43.13
N GLU A 16 5.73 -5.23 43.38
CA GLU A 16 5.13 -4.52 44.52
C GLU A 16 5.71 -5.01 45.86
N ALA A 17 5.88 -6.33 46.02
CA ALA A 17 6.43 -6.92 47.23
C ALA A 17 7.89 -6.51 47.53
N HIS A 18 8.69 -6.21 46.50
CA HIS A 18 10.11 -5.90 46.65
C HIS A 18 10.46 -4.41 46.55
N LEU A 19 9.76 -3.67 45.70
CA LEU A 19 10.06 -2.26 45.38
C LEU A 19 9.02 -1.29 45.96
N GLY A 20 7.90 -1.82 46.46
CA GLY A 20 6.75 -1.04 46.87
C GLY A 20 5.84 -0.67 45.69
N PRO A 21 4.59 -0.27 45.99
CA PRO A 21 3.54 -0.11 44.98
C PRO A 21 3.84 0.98 43.94
N GLU A 22 4.39 2.14 44.35
CA GLU A 22 4.68 3.23 43.41
C GLU A 22 5.80 2.90 42.42
N ALA A 23 6.90 2.31 42.91
CA ALA A 23 8.03 1.96 42.07
C ALA A 23 7.67 0.81 41.10
N ALA A 24 6.88 -0.16 41.56
CA ALA A 24 6.36 -1.25 40.73
C ALA A 24 5.44 -0.72 39.62
N ALA A 25 4.49 0.16 39.96
CA ALA A 25 3.59 0.78 38.98
C ALA A 25 4.36 1.59 37.91
N THR A 26 5.37 2.36 38.33
CA THR A 26 6.22 3.13 37.42
C THR A 26 6.98 2.22 36.45
N LEU A 27 7.56 1.12 36.94
CA LEU A 27 8.29 0.18 36.10
C LEU A 27 7.36 -0.56 35.12
N MET A 28 6.18 -0.98 35.59
CA MET A 28 5.17 -1.61 34.73
C MET A 28 4.62 -0.68 33.65
N ALA A 29 4.58 0.63 33.90
CA ALA A 29 4.16 1.64 32.91
C ALA A 29 5.16 1.79 31.75
N HIS A 30 6.45 1.51 31.98
CA HIS A 30 7.47 1.51 30.93
C HIS A 30 7.54 0.21 30.13
N LEU A 31 6.96 -0.87 30.64
CA LEU A 31 6.90 -2.15 29.94
C LEU A 31 5.75 -2.13 28.93
N PRO A 32 6.01 -2.43 27.64
CA PRO A 32 4.95 -2.48 26.65
C PRO A 32 3.84 -3.45 27.10
N PRO A 33 2.56 -3.14 26.81
CA PRO A 33 1.44 -3.97 27.23
C PRO A 33 1.43 -5.35 26.56
N VAL A 34 2.14 -5.48 25.43
CA VAL A 34 2.32 -6.71 24.66
C VAL A 34 3.76 -7.20 24.72
N GLY A 35 4.01 -8.45 24.32
CA GLY A 35 5.36 -8.97 24.25
C GLY A 35 6.19 -8.18 23.22
N TRP A 36 7.50 -8.02 23.47
CA TRP A 36 8.41 -7.39 22.50
C TRP A 36 8.47 -8.10 21.15
N ALA A 37 8.07 -9.37 21.09
CA ALA A 37 7.93 -10.12 19.84
C ALA A 37 6.78 -9.62 18.95
N ASP A 38 5.79 -8.95 19.54
CA ASP A 38 4.63 -8.40 18.83
C ASP A 38 4.90 -6.97 18.31
N VAL A 39 6.00 -6.35 18.76
CA VAL A 39 6.43 -5.03 18.31
C VAL A 39 7.25 -5.18 17.04
N ALA A 40 6.76 -4.63 15.93
CA ALA A 40 7.50 -4.62 14.67
C ALA A 40 8.88 -3.97 14.85
N THR A 41 9.92 -4.68 14.42
CA THR A 41 11.29 -4.17 14.48
C THR A 41 11.55 -3.19 13.33
N LYS A 42 12.63 -2.41 13.43
CA LYS A 42 13.09 -1.57 12.32
C LYS A 42 13.38 -2.39 11.05
N HIS A 43 13.82 -3.63 11.21
CA HIS A 43 14.08 -4.51 10.08
C HIS A 43 12.77 -4.93 9.39
N ASP A 44 11.74 -5.26 10.16
CA ASP A 44 10.41 -5.58 9.63
C ASP A 44 9.81 -4.39 8.88
N LEU A 45 9.98 -3.18 9.42
CA LEU A 45 9.52 -1.96 8.77
C LEU A 45 10.29 -1.69 7.47
N LYS A 46 11.61 -1.87 7.46
CA LYS A 46 12.43 -1.72 6.25
C LYS A 46 12.03 -2.74 5.17
N ALA A 47 11.79 -3.99 5.55
CA ALA A 47 11.32 -5.01 4.63
C ALA A 47 9.92 -4.67 4.07
N LEU A 48 9.05 -4.10 4.89
CA LEU A 48 7.73 -3.62 4.46
C LEU A 48 7.83 -2.43 3.49
N GLU A 49 8.72 -1.48 3.78
CA GLU A 49 9.03 -0.32 2.92
C GLU A 49 9.53 -0.76 1.55
N GLU A 50 10.56 -1.61 1.49
CA GLU A 50 11.10 -2.16 0.24
C GLU A 50 10.02 -2.89 -0.58
N ARG A 51 9.18 -3.69 0.09
CA ARG A 51 8.06 -4.38 -0.58
C ARG A 51 7.03 -3.40 -1.13
N LEU A 52 6.75 -2.31 -0.43
CA LEU A 52 5.81 -1.28 -0.85
C LEU A 52 6.35 -0.52 -2.07
N GLU A 53 7.61 -0.11 -2.04
CA GLU A 53 8.28 0.57 -3.16
C GLU A 53 8.26 -0.27 -4.42
N LEU A 54 8.59 -1.57 -4.32
CA LEU A 54 8.53 -2.50 -5.44
C LEU A 54 7.11 -2.60 -6.01
N ARG A 55 6.10 -2.75 -5.15
CA ARG A 55 4.71 -2.87 -5.59
C ARG A 55 4.24 -1.59 -6.29
N LEU A 56 4.49 -0.43 -5.70
CA LEU A 56 4.12 0.86 -6.29
C LEU A 56 4.84 1.09 -7.62
N GLY A 57 6.11 0.73 -7.73
CA GLY A 57 6.87 0.81 -8.98
C GLY A 57 6.24 -0.03 -10.09
N ILE A 58 5.83 -1.27 -9.78
CA ILE A 58 5.16 -2.16 -10.73
C ILE A 58 3.80 -1.59 -11.15
N GLU A 59 2.98 -1.13 -10.21
CA GLU A 59 1.64 -0.57 -10.51
C GLU A 59 1.75 0.70 -11.38
N ILE A 60 2.68 1.61 -11.07
CA ILE A 60 2.90 2.83 -11.85
C ILE A 60 3.39 2.48 -13.26
N ALA A 61 4.30 1.51 -13.40
CA ALA A 61 4.75 1.03 -14.70
C ALA A 61 3.58 0.42 -15.49
N GLY A 62 2.73 -0.38 -14.85
CA GLY A 62 1.52 -0.95 -15.43
C GLY A 62 0.57 0.12 -15.95
N VAL A 63 0.21 1.09 -15.10
CA VAL A 63 -0.65 2.24 -15.48
C VAL A 63 -0.07 2.99 -16.68
N ARG A 64 1.25 3.24 -16.71
CA ARG A 64 1.90 3.89 -17.86
C ARG A 64 1.75 3.08 -19.14
N THR A 65 1.88 1.76 -19.08
CA THR A 65 1.68 0.90 -20.27
C THR A 65 0.23 0.91 -20.75
N GLU A 66 -0.73 0.89 -19.82
CA GLU A 66 -2.16 0.95 -20.16
C GLU A 66 -2.54 2.31 -20.76
N ILE A 67 -2.02 3.42 -20.22
CA ILE A 67 -2.20 4.75 -20.82
C ILE A 67 -1.70 4.77 -22.27
N HIS A 68 -0.51 4.22 -22.54
CA HIS A 68 0.00 4.17 -23.91
C HIS A 68 -0.86 3.31 -24.85
N LYS A 69 -1.38 2.17 -24.36
CA LYS A 69 -2.28 1.30 -25.14
C LYS A 69 -3.62 2.00 -25.44
N VAL A 70 -4.21 2.63 -24.43
CA VAL A 70 -5.48 3.38 -24.57
C VAL A 70 -5.28 4.54 -25.52
N ALA A 71 -4.21 5.34 -25.35
CA ALA A 71 -3.90 6.45 -26.24
C ALA A 71 -3.73 5.99 -27.69
N ARG A 72 -2.95 4.93 -27.95
CA ARG A 72 -2.75 4.41 -29.30
C ARG A 72 -4.04 3.91 -29.92
N THR A 73 -4.82 3.14 -29.17
CA THR A 73 -6.10 2.60 -29.65
C THR A 73 -7.07 3.72 -29.98
N MET A 74 -7.22 4.70 -29.11
CA MET A 74 -8.08 5.86 -29.33
C MET A 74 -7.62 6.70 -30.53
N THR A 75 -6.31 6.90 -30.70
CA THR A 75 -5.77 7.65 -31.84
C THR A 75 -6.04 6.93 -33.16
N LEU A 76 -5.83 5.61 -33.20
CA LEU A 76 -6.08 4.81 -34.40
C LEU A 76 -7.57 4.77 -34.77
N THR A 77 -8.46 4.61 -33.80
CA THR A 77 -9.91 4.55 -34.08
C THR A 77 -10.47 5.89 -34.51
N THR A 78 -10.03 7.00 -33.89
CA THR A 78 -10.47 8.35 -34.25
C THR A 78 -9.98 8.78 -35.63
N VAL A 79 -8.71 8.54 -35.97
CA VAL A 79 -8.17 8.83 -37.31
C VAL A 79 -8.85 7.97 -38.38
N GLY A 80 -9.09 6.69 -38.10
CA GLY A 80 -9.84 5.82 -39.01
C GLY A 80 -11.27 6.32 -39.26
N ALA A 81 -11.97 6.74 -38.19
CA ALA A 81 -13.33 7.27 -38.30
C ALA A 81 -13.38 8.58 -39.11
N THR A 82 -12.44 9.51 -38.89
CA THR A 82 -12.41 10.77 -39.66
C THR A 82 -12.05 10.53 -41.13
N ALA A 83 -11.10 9.64 -41.43
CA ALA A 83 -10.76 9.27 -42.79
C ALA A 83 -11.96 8.65 -43.55
N ALA A 84 -12.74 7.80 -42.88
CA ALA A 84 -13.96 7.23 -43.45
C ALA A 84 -14.99 8.31 -43.80
N ILE A 85 -15.22 9.27 -42.89
CA ILE A 85 -16.16 10.39 -43.11
C ILE A 85 -15.71 11.25 -44.32
N VAL A 86 -14.42 11.60 -44.40
CA VAL A 86 -13.87 12.39 -45.52
C VAL A 86 -14.02 11.66 -46.84
N THR A 87 -13.77 10.35 -46.87
CA THR A 87 -13.89 9.53 -48.07
C THR A 87 -15.33 9.51 -48.58
N VAL A 88 -16.31 9.30 -47.68
CA VAL A 88 -17.74 9.31 -48.02
C VAL A 88 -18.15 10.66 -48.61
N ALA A 89 -17.72 11.78 -47.99
CA ALA A 89 -18.02 13.11 -48.48
C ALA A 89 -17.47 13.34 -49.90
N ALA A 90 -16.21 12.97 -50.15
CA ALA A 90 -15.58 13.11 -51.47
C ALA A 90 -16.28 12.27 -52.55
N THR A 91 -16.67 11.03 -52.24
CA THR A 91 -17.41 10.18 -53.18
C THR A 91 -18.77 10.72 -53.55
N LEU A 92 -19.48 11.37 -52.60
CA LEU A 92 -20.76 12.00 -52.87
C LEU A 92 -20.59 13.22 -53.76
N THR A 93 -19.59 14.07 -53.52
CA THR A 93 -19.32 15.24 -54.37
C THR A 93 -19.04 14.85 -55.83
N ASN A 94 -18.29 13.77 -56.07
CA ASN A 94 -17.98 13.31 -57.42
C ASN A 94 -19.16 12.67 -58.16
N LEU A 95 -20.21 12.23 -57.45
CA LEU A 95 -21.40 11.62 -58.05
C LEU A 95 -22.45 12.65 -58.47
N PHE A 96 -22.50 13.80 -57.79
CA PHE A 96 -23.51 14.86 -57.98
C PHE A 96 -22.95 16.14 -58.60
N GLY A 97 -21.65 16.18 -58.91
CA GLY A 97 -20.94 17.32 -59.51
C GLY A 97 -20.70 17.19 -61.00
#